data_AF-A0A353ZF13-F1
#
_entry.id   AF-A0A353ZF13-F1
#
_cell.length_a   1.000
_cell.length_b   1.000
_cell.length_c   1.000
_cell.angle_alpha   90.00
_cell.angle_beta   90.00
_cell.angle_gamma   90.00
#
_symmetry.space_group_name_H-M   'P 1'
#
loop_
_entity.id
_entity.type
_entity.pdbx_description
1 polymer ?
#
loop_
_entity_poly.entity_id
_entity_poly.type
_entity_poly.pdbx_seq_one_letter_code
_entity_poly.pdbx_strand_id
1 'polypeptide(L)'
;MPTDWSAMIRLRESERDQQAQRVATAGRELHLREAACRSAQDALQQALEEARMQGTGGMVEVRQLAAQRAHVACWQSVLESRQREEAHAHQHWMQEKSLLVTAEQRLEQLERLWQQQQAAAAAQAARRQQHELEEVWQATRGIHRAA
;
A
#
# COMPACT_ATOMS: atom_id res chain seq x y z
N MET A 1 11.08 -30.78 -10.12
CA MET A 1 9.69 -30.42 -9.78
C MET A 1 9.20 -29.47 -10.86
N PRO A 2 8.15 -29.80 -11.64
CA PRO A 2 7.56 -28.81 -12.53
C PRO A 2 6.91 -27.75 -11.64
N THR A 3 7.40 -26.52 -11.71
CA THR A 3 6.84 -25.40 -10.96
C THR A 3 5.49 -25.05 -11.56
N ASP A 4 4.40 -25.22 -10.81
CA ASP A 4 3.08 -24.70 -11.21
C ASP A 4 3.12 -23.17 -11.10
N TRP A 5 3.55 -22.52 -12.18
CA TRP A 5 3.65 -21.07 -12.29
C TRP A 5 2.30 -20.39 -12.04
N SER A 6 1.19 -21.01 -12.46
CA SER A 6 -0.15 -20.45 -12.24
C SER A 6 -0.55 -20.49 -10.77
N ALA A 7 -0.15 -21.51 -10.01
CA ALA A 7 -0.32 -21.51 -8.56
C ALA A 7 0.54 -20.43 -7.87
N MET A 8 1.79 -20.26 -8.29
CA MET A 8 2.67 -19.24 -7.71
C MET A 8 2.21 -17.81 -8.00
N ILE A 9 1.75 -17.53 -9.22
CA ILE A 9 1.23 -16.21 -9.60
C ILE A 9 -0.02 -15.89 -8.76
N ARG A 10 -0.99 -16.81 -8.68
CA ARG A 10 -2.19 -16.62 -7.85
C ARG A 10 -1.87 -16.37 -6.38
N LEU A 11 -0.86 -17.06 -5.84
CA LEU A 11 -0.40 -16.81 -4.48
C LEU A 11 0.15 -15.39 -4.32
N ARG A 12 1.00 -14.93 -5.25
CA ARG A 12 1.55 -13.56 -5.22
C ARG A 12 0.50 -12.48 -5.46
N GLU A 13 -0.49 -12.73 -6.30
CA GLU A 13 -1.66 -11.86 -6.49
C GLU A 13 -2.44 -11.73 -5.17
N SER A 14 -2.72 -12.85 -4.50
CA SER A 14 -3.39 -12.85 -3.20
C SER A 14 -2.60 -12.09 -2.12
N GLU A 15 -1.26 -12.22 -2.09
CA GLU A 15 -0.40 -11.48 -1.16
C GLU A 15 -0.41 -9.98 -1.45
N ARG A 16 -0.34 -9.57 -2.72
CA ARG A 16 -0.49 -8.17 -3.15
C ARG A 16 -1.85 -7.63 -2.70
N ASP A 17 -2.92 -8.38 -2.91
CA ASP A 17 -4.28 -7.94 -2.58
C ASP A 17 -4.48 -7.81 -1.06
N GLN A 18 -3.95 -8.76 -0.29
CA GLN A 18 -3.93 -8.66 1.18
C GLN A 18 -3.15 -7.42 1.63
N GLN A 19 -2.01 -7.15 1.00
CA GLN A 19 -1.21 -5.96 1.30
C GLN A 19 -1.94 -4.66 0.92
N ALA A 20 -2.66 -4.64 -0.19
CA ALA A 20 -3.49 -3.51 -0.60
C ALA A 20 -4.64 -3.24 0.41
N GLN A 21 -5.25 -4.30 0.94
CA GLN A 21 -6.24 -4.18 2.01
C GLN A 21 -5.65 -3.61 3.31
N ARG A 22 -4.41 -3.96 3.66
CA ARG A 22 -3.69 -3.37 4.80
C ARG A 22 -3.42 -1.89 4.59
N VAL A 23 -2.95 -1.49 3.40
CA VAL A 23 -2.78 -0.08 3.04
C VAL A 23 -4.09 0.70 3.17
N ALA A 24 -5.19 0.14 2.66
CA ALA A 24 -6.50 0.78 2.75
C ALA A 24 -6.97 0.92 4.21
N THR A 25 -6.70 -0.08 5.05
CA THR A 25 -7.03 -0.05 6.48
C THR A 25 -6.20 0.98 7.24
N ALA A 26 -4.88 0.98 7.04
CA ALA A 26 -3.99 1.98 7.62
C ALA A 26 -4.32 3.40 7.15
N GLY A 27 -4.74 3.57 5.89
CA GLY A 27 -5.18 4.86 5.35
C GLY A 27 -6.46 5.37 6.00
N ARG A 28 -7.45 4.50 6.26
CA ARG A 28 -8.64 4.86 7.04
C ARG A 28 -8.29 5.25 8.47
N GLU A 29 -7.38 4.51 9.11
CA GLU A 29 -6.94 4.82 10.46
C GLU A 29 -6.22 6.17 10.53
N LEU A 30 -5.33 6.46 9.59
CA LEU A 30 -4.69 7.77 9.46
C LEU A 30 -5.74 8.89 9.33
N HIS A 31 -6.73 8.72 8.46
CA HIS A 31 -7.77 9.72 8.28
C HIS A 31 -8.56 9.99 9.58
N LEU A 32 -8.82 8.96 10.38
CA LEU A 32 -9.45 9.11 11.71
C LEU A 32 -8.54 9.88 12.69
N ARG A 33 -7.22 9.62 12.68
CA ARG A 33 -6.26 10.35 13.54
C ARG A 33 -6.13 11.82 13.14
N GLU A 34 -6.06 12.10 11.84
CA GLU A 34 -6.06 13.48 11.32
C GLU A 34 -7.34 14.22 11.72
N ALA A 35 -8.51 13.56 11.64
CA ALA A 35 -9.77 14.15 12.07
C ALA A 35 -9.80 14.45 13.58
N ALA A 36 -9.28 13.54 14.40
CA ALA A 36 -9.16 13.75 15.84
C ALA A 36 -8.17 14.89 16.18
N CYS A 37 -7.08 15.01 15.44
CA CYS A 37 -6.11 16.09 15.58
C CYS A 37 -6.73 17.45 15.24
N ARG A 38 -7.44 17.56 14.10
CA ARG A 38 -8.21 18.75 13.73
C ARG A 38 -9.23 19.14 14.79
N SER A 39 -10.01 18.17 15.28
CA SER A 39 -10.99 18.42 16.34
C SER A 39 -10.35 18.92 17.64
N ALA A 40 -9.18 18.39 18.03
CA ALA A 40 -8.44 18.87 19.20
C ALA A 40 -7.89 20.29 18.98
N GLN A 41 -7.47 20.62 17.76
CA GLN A 41 -7.01 21.96 17.41
C GLN A 41 -8.15 22.98 17.47
N ASP A 42 -9.33 22.63 16.96
CA ASP A 42 -10.53 23.47 17.03
C ASP A 42 -10.95 23.71 18.50
N ALA A 43 -10.93 22.65 19.33
CA ALA A 43 -11.24 22.76 20.76
C ALA A 43 -10.23 23.67 21.51
N LEU A 44 -8.94 23.57 21.18
CA LEU A 44 -7.92 24.46 21.74
C LEU A 44 -8.15 25.91 21.31
N GLN A 45 -8.46 26.14 20.04
CA GLN A 45 -8.75 27.47 19.50
C GLN A 45 -9.96 28.10 20.20
N GLN A 46 -11.03 27.33 20.38
CA GLN A 46 -12.21 27.77 21.13
C GLN A 46 -11.87 28.12 22.59
N ALA A 47 -11.09 27.28 23.28
CA ALA A 47 -10.67 27.54 24.66
C ALA A 47 -9.82 28.83 24.78
N LEU A 48 -8.97 29.12 23.78
CA LEU A 48 -8.19 30.36 23.73
C LEU A 48 -9.08 31.59 23.50
N GLU A 49 -10.10 31.47 22.65
CA GLU A 49 -11.08 32.54 22.39
C GLU A 49 -11.94 32.83 23.62
N GLU A 50 -12.43 31.80 24.30
CA GLU A 50 -13.17 31.92 25.57
C GLU A 50 -12.33 32.63 26.64
N ALA A 51 -11.06 32.24 26.79
CA ALA A 51 -10.13 32.89 27.72
C ALA A 51 -9.90 34.37 27.37
N ARG A 52 -9.80 34.70 26.07
CA ARG A 52 -9.64 36.08 25.60
C ARG A 52 -10.85 36.96 25.91
N MET A 53 -12.06 36.45 25.66
CA MET A 53 -13.31 37.17 25.90
C MET A 53 -13.57 37.44 27.39
N GLN A 54 -13.17 36.50 28.26
CA GLN A 54 -13.31 36.66 29.71
C GLN A 54 -12.27 37.62 30.30
N GLY A 55 -11.09 37.77 29.69
CA GLY A 55 -10.07 38.74 30.10
C GLY A 55 -10.40 40.21 29.80
N THR A 56 -11.45 40.49 29.02
CA THR A 56 -11.86 41.87 28.67
C THR A 56 -12.91 42.49 29.61
N GLY A 57 -13.45 41.74 30.57
CA GLY A 57 -14.50 42.20 31.49
C GLY A 57 -14.06 42.35 32.94
N GLY A 58 -13.54 43.52 33.33
CA GLY A 58 -13.34 43.91 34.73
C GLY A 58 -12.37 43.05 35.57
N MET A 59 -12.41 43.20 36.90
CA MET A 59 -11.57 42.44 37.84
C MET A 59 -11.92 40.93 37.75
N VAL A 60 -11.07 40.15 37.08
CA VAL A 60 -11.15 38.70 37.05
C VAL A 60 -10.47 38.14 38.32
N GLU A 61 -11.16 37.27 39.05
CA GLU A 61 -10.58 36.62 40.23
C GLU A 61 -9.38 35.76 39.83
N VAL A 62 -8.31 35.79 40.64
CA VAL A 62 -7.09 35.00 40.42
C VAL A 62 -7.39 33.50 40.19
N ARG A 63 -8.42 32.98 40.87
CA ARG A 63 -8.88 31.60 40.74
C ARG A 63 -9.48 31.30 39.36
N GLN A 64 -10.22 32.23 38.77
CA GLN A 64 -10.81 32.08 37.44
C GLN A 64 -9.73 32.11 36.36
N LEU A 65 -8.76 33.02 36.47
CA LEU A 65 -7.61 33.07 35.56
C LEU A 65 -6.78 31.78 35.62
N ALA A 66 -6.57 31.22 36.82
CA ALA A 66 -5.87 29.94 36.99
C ALA A 66 -6.64 28.78 36.34
N ALA A 67 -7.97 28.74 36.49
CA ALA A 67 -8.82 27.72 35.87
C ALA A 67 -8.81 27.79 34.33
N GLN A 68 -8.86 28.99 33.75
CA GLN A 68 -8.75 29.19 32.30
C GLN A 68 -7.40 28.71 31.76
N ARG A 69 -6.30 29.05 32.44
CA ARG A 69 -4.96 28.56 32.05
C ARG A 69 -4.86 27.04 32.11
N ALA A 70 -5.44 26.42 33.13
CA ALA A 70 -5.48 24.96 33.24
C ALA A 70 -6.32 24.33 32.11
N HIS A 71 -7.45 24.94 31.75
CA HIS A 71 -8.30 24.48 30.64
C HIS A 71 -7.56 24.53 29.30
N VAL A 72 -6.88 25.63 28.98
CA VAL A 72 -6.06 25.76 27.77
C VAL A 72 -4.90 24.75 27.78
N ALA A 73 -4.19 24.61 28.89
CA ALA A 73 -3.08 23.66 29.03
C ALA A 73 -3.54 22.19 28.83
N CYS A 74 -4.75 21.86 29.29
CA CYS A 74 -5.35 20.54 29.06
C CYS A 74 -5.52 20.27 27.55
N TRP A 75 -6.13 21.20 26.81
CA TRP A 75 -6.32 21.05 25.37
C TRP A 75 -5.01 21.04 24.59
N GLN A 76 -4.00 21.81 25.02
CA GLN A 76 -2.65 21.73 24.45
C GLN A 76 -2.06 20.32 24.60
N SER A 77 -2.15 19.73 25.80
CA SER A 77 -1.67 18.36 26.04
C SER A 77 -2.41 17.33 25.20
N VAL A 78 -3.73 17.48 25.04
CA VAL A 78 -4.55 16.62 24.17
C VAL A 78 -4.09 16.74 22.72
N LEU A 79 -3.90 17.95 22.20
CA LEU A 79 -3.45 18.19 20.83
C LEU A 79 -2.08 17.54 20.59
N GLU A 80 -1.11 17.74 21.49
CA GLU A 80 0.21 17.10 21.39
C GLU A 80 0.10 15.56 21.33
N SER A 81 -0.78 14.97 22.13
CA SER A 81 -1.03 13.52 22.09
C SER A 81 -1.61 13.09 20.74
N ARG A 82 -2.58 13.84 20.20
CA ARG A 82 -3.19 13.52 18.89
C ARG A 82 -2.20 13.68 17.74
N GLN A 83 -1.33 14.67 17.77
CA GLN A 83 -0.28 14.85 16.76
C GLN A 83 0.71 13.69 16.77
N ARG A 84 1.06 13.14 17.95
CA ARG A 84 1.91 11.94 18.03
C ARG A 84 1.21 10.71 17.46
N GLU A 85 -0.08 10.51 17.75
CA GLU A 85 -0.88 9.43 17.19
C GLU A 85 -1.00 9.53 15.67
N GLU A 86 -1.23 10.74 15.14
CA GLU A 86 -1.27 11.03 13.71
C GLU A 86 0.07 10.72 13.04
N ALA A 87 1.18 11.20 13.61
CA ALA A 87 2.52 10.94 13.07
C ALA A 87 2.83 9.43 13.02
N HIS A 88 2.46 8.69 14.07
CA HIS A 88 2.64 7.25 14.10
C HIS A 88 1.76 6.54 13.04
N ALA A 89 0.49 6.93 12.91
CA ALA A 89 -0.40 6.38 11.89
C ALA A 89 0.09 6.69 10.46
N HIS A 90 0.65 7.89 10.25
CA HIS A 90 1.22 8.28 8.97
C HIS A 90 2.45 7.43 8.62
N GLN A 91 3.36 7.24 9.57
CA GLN A 91 4.53 6.37 9.40
C GLN A 91 4.11 4.92 9.08
N HIS A 92 3.13 4.38 9.81
CA HIS A 92 2.59 3.05 9.56
C HIS A 92 1.98 2.93 8.16
N TRP A 93 1.14 3.89 7.73
CA TRP A 93 0.58 3.89 6.39
C TRP A 93 1.65 3.93 5.29
N MET A 94 2.70 4.72 5.47
CA MET A 94 3.83 4.78 4.54
C MET A 94 4.61 3.46 4.48
N GLN A 95 4.79 2.77 5.60
CA GLN A 95 5.40 1.44 5.63
C GLN A 95 4.55 0.42 4.85
N GLU A 96 3.24 0.39 5.08
CA GLU A 96 2.34 -0.52 4.38
C GLU A 96 2.34 -0.26 2.86
N LYS A 97 2.41 1.01 2.44
CA LYS A 97 2.54 1.38 1.02
C LYS A 97 3.85 0.88 0.40
N SER A 98 4.97 1.02 1.10
CA SER A 98 6.27 0.53 0.62
C SER A 98 6.27 -1.00 0.44
N LEU A 99 5.62 -1.72 1.36
CA LEU A 99 5.43 -3.16 1.24
C LEU A 99 4.55 -3.53 0.04
N LEU A 100 3.50 -2.76 -0.26
CA LEU A 100 2.66 -2.98 -1.43
C LEU A 100 3.47 -2.84 -2.73
N VAL A 101 4.27 -1.78 -2.87
CA VAL A 101 5.16 -1.59 -4.03
C VAL A 101 6.11 -2.77 -4.19
N THR A 102 6.64 -3.29 -3.08
CA THR A 102 7.52 -4.46 -3.10
C THR A 102 6.78 -5.72 -3.55
N ALA A 103 5.52 -5.91 -3.14
CA ALA A 103 4.68 -7.03 -3.57
C ALA A 103 4.36 -6.96 -5.07
N GLU A 104 4.02 -5.77 -5.59
CA GLU A 104 3.78 -5.52 -7.01
C GLU A 104 5.02 -5.82 -7.85
N GLN A 105 6.19 -5.33 -7.45
CA GLN A 105 7.44 -5.60 -8.15
C GLN A 105 7.77 -7.10 -8.20
N ARG A 106 7.52 -7.85 -7.12
CA ARG A 106 7.73 -9.30 -7.09
C ARG A 106 6.77 -10.03 -8.02
N LEU A 107 5.50 -9.62 -8.05
CA LEU A 107 4.51 -10.20 -8.95
C LEU A 107 4.89 -9.95 -10.41
N GLU A 108 5.23 -8.71 -10.77
CA GLU A 108 5.66 -8.37 -12.13
C GLU A 108 6.89 -9.17 -12.56
N GLN A 109 7.89 -9.33 -11.68
CA GLN A 109 9.07 -10.14 -11.97
C GLN A 109 8.69 -11.60 -12.24
N LEU A 110 7.78 -12.17 -11.44
CA LEU A 110 7.32 -13.53 -11.61
C LEU A 110 6.55 -13.73 -12.92
N GLU A 111 5.68 -12.80 -13.27
CA GLU A 111 4.93 -12.81 -14.54
C GLU A 111 5.87 -12.73 -15.75
N ARG A 112 6.89 -11.87 -15.71
CA ARG A 112 7.90 -11.77 -16.77
C ARG A 112 8.65 -13.09 -16.96
N LEU A 113 9.05 -13.74 -15.86
CA LEU A 113 9.73 -15.04 -15.92
C LEU A 113 8.82 -16.12 -16.52
N TRP A 114 7.55 -16.14 -16.13
CA TRP A 114 6.58 -17.07 -16.67
C TRP A 114 6.35 -16.86 -18.18
N GLN A 115 6.23 -15.61 -18.63
CA GLN A 115 6.11 -15.26 -20.06
C GLN A 115 7.34 -15.70 -20.86
N GLN A 116 8.54 -15.47 -20.33
CA GLN A 116 9.78 -15.94 -20.97
C GLN A 116 9.82 -17.46 -21.10
N GLN A 117 9.38 -18.18 -20.08
CA GLN A 117 9.30 -19.64 -20.11
C GLN A 117 8.31 -20.13 -21.17
N GLN A 118 7.12 -19.52 -21.26
CA GLN A 118 6.14 -19.86 -22.30
C GLN A 118 6.68 -19.60 -23.70
N ALA A 119 7.32 -18.45 -23.91
CA ALA A 119 7.93 -18.12 -25.19
C ALA A 119 9.03 -19.12 -25.59
N ALA A 120 9.87 -19.52 -24.63
CA ALA A 120 10.91 -20.53 -24.86
C ALA A 120 10.31 -21.90 -25.20
N ALA A 121 9.26 -22.33 -24.50
CA ALA A 121 8.57 -23.58 -24.78
C ALA A 121 7.92 -23.59 -26.18
N ALA A 122 7.26 -22.49 -26.55
CA ALA A 122 6.67 -22.32 -27.88
C ALA A 122 7.73 -22.34 -29.00
N ALA A 123 8.86 -21.66 -28.81
CA ALA A 123 9.95 -21.66 -29.78
C ALA A 123 10.57 -23.06 -29.96
N GLN A 124 10.71 -23.84 -28.88
CA GLN A 124 11.18 -25.23 -28.96
C GLN A 124 10.19 -26.13 -29.69
N ALA A 125 8.88 -25.98 -29.41
CA ALA A 125 7.83 -26.75 -30.09
C ALA A 125 7.83 -26.45 -31.59
N ALA A 126 7.92 -25.18 -31.99
CA ALA A 126 8.00 -24.78 -33.39
C ALA A 126 9.24 -25.37 -34.11
N ARG A 127 10.40 -25.40 -33.44
CA ARG A 127 11.61 -26.02 -34.00
C ARG A 127 11.46 -27.53 -34.21
N ARG A 128 10.83 -28.24 -33.25
CA ARG A 128 10.55 -29.67 -33.40
C ARG A 128 9.62 -29.93 -34.57
N GLN A 129 8.54 -29.15 -34.67
CA GLN A 129 7.59 -29.26 -35.78
C GLN A 129 8.25 -28.98 -37.14
N GLN A 130 9.13 -27.98 -37.24
CA GLN A 130 9.90 -27.74 -38.47
C GLN A 130 10.80 -28.92 -38.84
N HIS A 131 11.51 -29.48 -37.86
CA HIS A 131 12.38 -30.63 -38.09
C HIS A 131 11.59 -31.86 -38.56
N GLU A 132 10.46 -32.17 -37.92
CA GLU A 132 9.56 -33.26 -38.32
C GLU A 132 9.04 -33.07 -39.75
N LEU A 133 8.67 -31.83 -40.13
CA LEU A 133 8.23 -31.51 -41.49
C LEU A 133 9.37 -31.67 -42.51
N GLU A 134 10.58 -31.26 -42.17
CA GLU A 134 11.77 -31.46 -43.02
C GLU A 134 12.09 -32.95 -43.22
N GLU A 135 12.04 -33.76 -42.16
CA GLU A 135 12.23 -35.21 -42.24
C GLU A 135 11.19 -35.87 -43.13
N VAL A 136 9.91 -35.53 -42.95
CA VAL A 136 8.82 -36.04 -43.81
C VAL A 136 9.08 -35.68 -45.27
N TRP A 137 9.45 -34.43 -45.56
CA TRP A 137 9.71 -33.97 -46.92
C TRP A 137 10.91 -34.67 -47.57
N GLN A 138 11.99 -34.88 -46.83
CA GLN A 138 13.16 -35.64 -47.30
C GLN A 138 12.78 -37.09 -47.61
N ALA A 139 11.98 -37.72 -46.73
CA ALA A 139 11.50 -39.08 -46.93
C ALA A 139 10.63 -39.19 -48.20
N THR A 140 9.68 -38.27 -48.42
CA THR A 140 8.83 -38.29 -49.63
C THR A 140 9.64 -38.07 -50.90
N ARG A 141 10.62 -37.15 -50.89
CA ARG A 141 11.51 -36.91 -52.05
C ARG A 141 12.46 -38.08 -52.33
N GLY A 142 12.96 -38.76 -51.30
CA GLY A 142 13.80 -39.95 -51.46
C GLY A 142 13.05 -41.11 -52.13
N ILE A 143 11.78 -41.31 -51.74
CA ILE A 143 10.89 -42.30 -52.35
C ILE A 143 10.67 -42.00 -53.85
N HIS A 144 10.46 -40.73 -54.22
CA HIS A 144 10.29 -40.33 -55.62
C HIS A 144 11.54 -40.44 -56.49
N ARG A 145 12.75 -40.54 -55.91
CA ARG A 145 14.01 -40.73 -56.67
C ARG A 145 14.41 -42.20 -56.83
N ALA A 146 13.80 -43.11 -56.06
CA ALA A 146 14.09 -44.54 -56.09
C ALA A 146 13.08 -45.36 -56.92
N ALA A 147 12.04 -44.71 -57.45
CA ALA A 147 11.06 -45.27 -58.39
C ALA A 147 11.36 -44.79 -59.82
#